data_AF-A0A0Q4S640-F1
#
_entry.id   AF-A0A0Q4S640-F1
#
_cell.length_a   1.000
_cell.length_b   1.000
_cell.length_c   1.000
_cell.angle_alpha   90.00
_cell.angle_beta   90.00
_cell.angle_gamma   90.00
#
_symmetry.space_group_name_H-M   'P 1'
#
loop_
_entity.id
_entity.type
_entity.pdbx_description
1 polymer ?
#
loop_
_entity_poly.entity_id
_entity_poly.type
_entity_poly.pdbx_seq_one_letter_code
_entity_poly.pdbx_strand_id
1 'polypeptide(L)'
;MYILVLVLLILIIIPLFLFVLKFNSYSISDNVEDWVFFGDYLGGTVNTAISFSSLIFLGYLTYLLSKQSNSENKKNNILMRRMDAYDELTSFLPQINQFLFDFSKSANTILDKITEKPLNVDLIIEKKLELNRQIVLFKNFYSLLFSFNVRYGHLFDYDFNSEDYNKIVKKADTLKTFFEKTIDFLNGEMDTPNIIEDDLMRTFFDDLVVFINLVRKELK
;
A
#
# COMPACT_ATOMS: atom_id res chain seq x y z
N MET A 1 -17.51 -5.80 28.32
CA MET A 1 -17.58 -4.70 29.31
C MET A 1 -18.48 -5.06 30.50
N TYR A 2 -19.77 -5.38 30.30
CA TYR A 2 -20.70 -5.70 31.40
C TYR A 2 -20.26 -6.85 32.32
N ILE A 3 -19.71 -7.93 31.76
CA ILE A 3 -19.20 -9.07 32.53
C ILE A 3 -18.00 -8.68 33.40
N LEU A 4 -17.09 -7.85 32.86
CA LEU A 4 -15.92 -7.35 33.61
C LEU A 4 -16.37 -6.48 34.79
N VAL A 5 -17.31 -5.56 34.55
CA VAL A 5 -17.89 -4.70 35.60
C VAL A 5 -18.55 -5.55 36.69
N LEU A 6 -19.29 -6.59 36.31
CA LEU A 6 -19.93 -7.51 37.25
C LEU A 6 -18.92 -8.28 38.09
N VAL A 7 -17.82 -8.76 37.51
CA VAL A 7 -16.72 -9.44 38.25
C VAL A 7 -16.04 -8.49 39.24
N LEU A 8 -15.79 -7.23 38.84
CA LEU A 8 -15.19 -6.23 39.73
C LEU A 8 -16.13 -5.86 40.89
N LEU A 9 -17.43 -5.75 40.61
CA LEU A 9 -18.47 -5.53 41.63
C LEU A 9 -18.48 -6.66 42.65
N ILE A 10 -18.41 -7.92 42.18
CA ILE A 10 -18.32 -9.09 43.05
C ILE A 10 -17.06 -9.05 43.92
N LEU A 11 -15.90 -8.69 43.35
CA LEU A 11 -14.63 -8.59 44.09
C LEU A 11 -14.67 -7.55 45.22
N ILE A 12 -15.43 -6.47 45.07
CA ILE A 12 -15.61 -5.43 46.10
C ILE A 12 -16.70 -5.81 47.10
N ILE A 13 -17.78 -6.46 46.65
CA ILE A 13 -18.90 -6.86 47.51
C ILE A 13 -18.53 -8.03 48.41
N ILE A 14 -17.77 -9.02 47.94
CA ILE A 14 -17.44 -10.23 48.73
C ILE A 14 -16.78 -9.87 50.08
N PRO A 15 -15.74 -9.02 50.15
CA PRO A 15 -15.13 -8.67 51.42
C PRO A 15 -16.06 -7.91 52.36
N LEU A 16 -16.89 -6.99 51.81
CA LEU A 16 -17.90 -6.26 52.60
C LEU A 16 -18.98 -7.20 53.13
N PHE A 17 -19.41 -8.16 52.33
CA PHE A 17 -20.39 -9.17 52.72
C PHE A 17 -19.83 -10.10 53.82
N LEU A 18 -18.59 -10.59 53.66
CA LEU A 18 -17.92 -11.40 54.68
C LEU A 18 -17.70 -10.63 55.99
N PHE A 19 -17.42 -9.34 55.91
CA PHE A 19 -17.36 -8.47 57.08
C PHE A 19 -18.71 -8.42 57.80
N VAL A 20 -19.80 -8.10 57.08
CA VAL A 20 -21.14 -8.06 57.67
C VAL A 20 -21.49 -9.41 58.31
N LEU A 21 -21.28 -10.54 57.62
CA LEU A 21 -21.56 -11.86 58.19
C LEU A 21 -20.80 -12.14 59.49
N LYS A 22 -19.53 -11.71 59.57
CA LYS A 22 -18.68 -11.96 60.75
C LYS A 22 -19.04 -11.06 61.94
N PHE A 23 -19.51 -9.84 61.68
CA PHE A 23 -19.69 -8.82 62.71
C PHE A 23 -21.15 -8.42 63.00
N ASN A 24 -22.13 -8.99 62.27
CA ASN A 24 -23.55 -8.63 62.42
C ASN A 24 -24.14 -8.87 63.83
N SER A 25 -23.54 -9.74 64.63
CA SER A 25 -24.01 -10.05 65.99
C SER A 25 -23.44 -9.15 67.08
N TYR A 26 -22.53 -8.23 66.76
CA TYR A 26 -21.91 -7.33 67.72
C TYR A 26 -22.67 -6.00 67.79
N SER A 27 -22.78 -5.42 69.00
CA SER A 27 -23.30 -4.06 69.17
C SER A 27 -22.32 -3.04 68.62
N ILE A 28 -22.84 -1.88 68.20
CA ILE A 28 -22.02 -0.72 67.81
C ILE A 28 -21.17 -0.31 69.02
N SER A 29 -19.86 -0.13 68.83
CA SER A 29 -18.96 0.28 69.92
C SER A 29 -19.06 1.77 70.19
N ASP A 30 -19.14 2.14 71.47
CA ASP A 30 -19.05 3.51 71.97
C ASP A 30 -17.59 3.96 72.19
N ASN A 31 -16.61 3.04 72.07
CA ASN A 31 -15.19 3.36 72.20
C ASN A 31 -14.60 3.82 70.85
N VAL A 32 -14.04 5.02 70.83
CA VAL A 32 -13.39 5.61 69.65
C VAL A 32 -12.21 4.76 69.14
N GLU A 33 -11.46 4.09 70.02
CA GLU A 33 -10.32 3.24 69.61
C GLU A 33 -10.76 2.07 68.71
N ASP A 34 -11.92 1.48 68.96
CA ASP A 34 -12.43 0.36 68.15
C ASP A 34 -12.78 0.80 66.72
N TRP A 35 -13.22 2.06 66.55
CA TRP A 35 -13.46 2.65 65.25
C TRP A 35 -12.18 2.88 64.44
N VAL A 36 -11.04 3.13 65.11
CA VAL A 36 -9.74 3.25 64.46
C VAL A 36 -9.34 1.90 63.86
N PHE A 37 -9.41 0.80 64.63
CA PHE A 37 -9.09 -0.54 64.14
C PHE A 37 -10.05 -1.02 63.03
N PHE A 38 -11.33 -0.66 63.13
CA PHE A 38 -12.30 -0.91 62.06
C PHE A 38 -11.95 -0.15 60.78
N GLY A 39 -11.59 1.13 60.89
CA GLY A 39 -11.13 1.95 59.78
C GLY A 39 -9.90 1.35 59.10
N ASP A 40 -8.94 0.84 59.86
CA ASP A 40 -7.75 0.17 59.33
C ASP A 40 -8.10 -1.14 58.60
N TYR A 41 -8.98 -1.96 59.18
CA TYR A 41 -9.42 -3.21 58.55
C TYR A 41 -10.18 -2.97 57.24
N LEU A 42 -11.18 -2.07 57.26
CA LEU A 42 -11.93 -1.71 56.06
C LEU A 42 -11.05 -1.02 55.03
N GLY A 43 -10.23 -0.07 55.47
CA GLY A 43 -9.31 0.67 54.61
C GLY A 43 -8.33 -0.28 53.92
N GLY A 44 -7.71 -1.20 54.65
CA GLY A 44 -6.84 -2.23 54.08
C GLY A 44 -7.57 -3.14 53.09
N THR A 45 -8.72 -3.67 53.49
CA THR A 45 -9.49 -4.62 52.65
C THR A 45 -10.02 -3.97 51.37
N VAL A 46 -10.65 -2.79 51.49
CA VAL A 46 -11.22 -2.04 50.36
C VAL A 46 -10.12 -1.49 49.46
N ASN A 47 -9.04 -0.92 50.01
CA ASN A 47 -7.93 -0.42 49.19
C ASN A 47 -7.23 -1.55 48.42
N THR A 48 -7.04 -2.72 49.03
CA THR A 48 -6.50 -3.88 48.32
C THR A 48 -7.44 -4.33 47.20
N ALA A 49 -8.76 -4.41 47.44
CA ALA A 49 -9.73 -4.77 46.42
C ALA A 49 -9.78 -3.74 45.26
N ILE A 50 -9.74 -2.44 45.57
CA ILE A 50 -9.70 -1.36 44.57
C ILE A 50 -8.40 -1.41 43.78
N SER A 51 -7.26 -1.61 44.43
CA SER A 51 -5.95 -1.68 43.76
C SER A 51 -5.90 -2.85 42.78
N PHE A 52 -6.37 -4.02 43.20
CA PHE A 52 -6.44 -5.19 42.34
C PHE A 52 -7.41 -4.99 41.18
N SER A 53 -8.58 -4.40 41.44
CA SER A 53 -9.57 -4.06 40.41
C SER A 53 -9.01 -3.06 39.39
N SER A 54 -8.24 -2.08 39.84
CA SER A 54 -7.58 -1.07 39.00
C SER A 54 -6.56 -1.72 38.07
N LEU A 55 -5.78 -2.68 38.57
CA LEU A 55 -4.82 -3.43 37.77
C LEU A 55 -5.50 -4.26 36.67
N ILE A 56 -6.60 -4.95 37.01
CA ILE A 56 -7.41 -5.70 36.04
C ILE A 56 -7.98 -4.76 34.97
N PHE A 57 -8.53 -3.62 35.39
CA PHE A 57 -9.10 -2.64 34.47
C PHE A 57 -8.04 -2.07 33.52
N LEU A 58 -6.88 -1.69 34.04
CA LEU A 58 -5.77 -1.19 33.25
C LEU A 58 -5.27 -2.23 32.24
N GLY A 59 -5.12 -3.49 32.66
CA GLY A 59 -4.73 -4.59 31.77
C GLY A 59 -5.75 -4.81 30.64
N TYR A 60 -7.04 -4.80 30.95
CA TYR A 60 -8.11 -4.92 29.95
C TYR A 60 -8.14 -3.73 28.98
N LEU A 61 -8.00 -2.51 29.48
CA LEU A 61 -7.94 -1.30 28.66
C LEU A 61 -6.73 -1.34 27.71
N THR A 62 -5.57 -1.74 28.23
CA THR A 62 -4.34 -1.90 27.45
C THR A 62 -4.52 -2.93 26.33
N TYR A 63 -5.16 -4.06 26.64
CA TYR A 63 -5.48 -5.07 25.63
C TYR A 63 -6.39 -4.53 24.51
N LEU A 64 -7.45 -3.78 24.86
CA LEU A 64 -8.35 -3.17 23.87
C LEU A 64 -7.60 -2.16 22.99
N LEU A 65 -6.81 -1.28 23.60
CA LEU A 65 -6.00 -0.30 22.88
C LEU A 65 -4.99 -0.97 21.94
N SER A 66 -4.29 -2.01 22.41
CA SER A 66 -3.36 -2.78 21.59
C SER A 66 -4.05 -3.47 20.41
N LYS A 67 -5.21 -4.08 20.64
CA LYS A 67 -5.98 -4.72 19.58
C LYS A 67 -6.46 -3.72 18.53
N GLN A 68 -6.94 -2.56 18.96
CA GLN A 68 -7.36 -1.48 18.06
C GLN A 68 -6.17 -0.94 17.27
N SER A 69 -5.08 -0.59 17.95
CA SER A 69 -3.86 -0.09 17.33
C SER A 69 -3.29 -1.07 16.31
N ASN A 70 -3.26 -2.38 16.61
CA ASN A 70 -2.81 -3.38 15.66
C ASN A 70 -3.69 -3.44 14.40
N SER A 71 -5.00 -3.30 14.54
CA SER A 71 -5.91 -3.26 13.39
C SER A 71 -5.70 -2.00 12.55
N GLU A 72 -5.52 -0.85 13.19
CA GLU A 72 -5.26 0.42 12.50
C GLU A 72 -3.90 0.41 11.81
N ASN A 73 -2.85 -0.07 12.49
CA ASN A 73 -1.51 -0.24 11.92
C ASN A 73 -1.53 -1.18 10.71
N LYS A 74 -2.28 -2.28 10.76
CA LYS A 74 -2.42 -3.17 9.60
C LYS A 74 -3.06 -2.46 8.41
N LYS A 75 -4.11 -1.66 8.64
CA LYS A 75 -4.76 -0.87 7.59
C LYS A 75 -3.82 0.18 7.01
N ASN A 76 -3.12 0.92 7.87
CA ASN A 76 -2.15 1.94 7.47
C ASN A 76 -0.98 1.33 6.68
N ASN A 77 -0.47 0.17 7.09
CA ASN A 77 0.59 -0.54 6.36
C ASN A 77 0.12 -0.99 4.96
N ILE A 78 -1.12 -1.48 4.82
CA ILE A 78 -1.66 -1.83 3.49
C ILE A 78 -1.79 -0.57 2.63
N LEU A 79 -2.34 0.52 3.19
CA LEU A 79 -2.48 1.79 2.46
C LEU A 79 -1.12 2.35 2.02
N MET A 80 -0.12 2.32 2.89
CA MET A 80 1.24 2.76 2.56
C MET A 80 1.84 1.92 1.42
N ARG A 81 1.67 0.58 1.45
CA ARG A 81 2.12 -0.28 0.35
C ARG A 81 1.36 -0.03 -0.95
N ARG A 82 0.07 0.34 -0.89
CA ARG A 82 -0.70 0.75 -2.08
C ARG A 82 -0.16 2.07 -2.65
N MET A 83 0.19 3.03 -1.78
CA MET A 83 0.82 4.29 -2.17
C MET A 83 2.17 4.04 -2.84
N ASP A 84 3.03 3.22 -2.26
CA ASP A 84 4.34 2.85 -2.84
C ASP A 84 4.18 2.24 -4.24
N ALA A 85 3.24 1.33 -4.42
CA ALA A 85 2.95 0.70 -5.72
C ALA A 85 2.44 1.72 -6.76
N TYR A 86 1.57 2.64 -6.34
CA TYR A 86 1.06 3.71 -7.18
C TYR A 86 2.17 4.72 -7.56
N ASP A 87 3.02 5.09 -6.61
CA ASP A 87 4.15 5.99 -6.85
C ASP A 87 5.17 5.37 -7.79
N GLU A 88 5.50 4.07 -7.64
CA GLU A 88 6.36 3.34 -8.58
C GLU A 88 5.76 3.38 -9.99
N LEU A 89 4.48 3.07 -10.16
CA LEU A 89 3.80 3.09 -11.47
C LEU A 89 3.77 4.48 -12.09
N THR A 90 3.43 5.51 -11.31
CA THR A 90 3.27 6.88 -11.81
C THR A 90 4.60 7.59 -12.04
N SER A 91 5.70 7.16 -11.40
CA SER A 91 7.04 7.69 -11.65
C SER A 91 7.49 7.53 -13.12
N PHE A 92 6.98 6.50 -13.82
CA PHE A 92 7.25 6.27 -15.24
C PHE A 92 6.35 7.10 -16.16
N LEU A 93 5.20 7.60 -15.69
CA LEU A 93 4.18 8.16 -16.57
C LEU A 93 4.67 9.37 -17.42
N PRO A 94 5.37 10.37 -16.85
CA PRO A 94 5.90 11.48 -17.64
C PRO A 94 6.93 11.00 -18.66
N GLN A 95 7.78 10.06 -18.24
CA GLN A 95 8.86 9.51 -19.06
C GLN A 95 8.31 8.69 -20.23
N ILE A 96 7.24 7.92 -20.02
CA ILE A 96 6.57 7.15 -21.07
C ILE A 96 5.87 8.06 -22.05
N ASN A 97 5.13 9.07 -21.59
CA ASN A 97 4.48 10.04 -22.49
C ASN A 97 5.50 10.73 -23.40
N GLN A 98 6.59 11.22 -22.82
CA GLN A 98 7.66 11.88 -23.57
C GLN A 98 8.36 10.90 -24.52
N PHE A 99 8.66 9.69 -24.06
CA PHE A 99 9.29 8.65 -24.87
C PHE A 99 8.48 8.30 -26.12
N LEU A 100 7.16 8.08 -25.99
CA LEU A 100 6.32 7.72 -27.13
C LEU A 100 6.37 8.81 -28.22
N PHE A 101 6.35 10.08 -27.80
CA PHE A 101 6.47 11.22 -28.72
C PHE A 101 7.87 11.33 -29.35
N ASP A 102 8.93 11.27 -28.54
CA ASP A 102 10.32 11.44 -28.99
C ASP A 102 10.79 10.27 -29.86
N PHE A 103 10.33 9.06 -29.57
CA PHE A 103 10.63 7.86 -30.35
C PHE A 103 10.08 7.96 -31.76
N SER A 104 8.78 8.26 -31.93
CA SER A 104 8.15 8.39 -33.26
C SER A 104 8.87 9.45 -34.10
N LYS A 105 9.16 10.61 -33.50
CA LYS A 105 9.92 11.69 -34.17
C LYS A 105 11.33 11.26 -34.58
N SER A 106 12.06 10.59 -33.68
CA SER A 106 13.44 10.16 -33.92
C SER A 106 13.52 9.05 -34.97
N ALA A 107 12.62 8.07 -34.91
CA ALA A 107 12.53 6.99 -35.88
C ALA A 107 12.23 7.53 -37.29
N ASN A 108 11.21 8.39 -37.42
CA ASN A 108 10.87 9.02 -38.71
C ASN A 108 12.01 9.87 -39.27
N THR A 109 12.70 10.65 -38.42
CA THR A 109 13.85 11.45 -38.84
C THR A 109 14.99 10.60 -39.39
N ILE A 110 15.22 9.41 -38.83
CA ILE A 110 16.26 8.50 -39.34
C ILE A 110 15.78 7.84 -40.64
N LEU A 111 14.53 7.39 -40.71
CA LEU A 111 13.94 6.77 -41.90
C LEU A 111 13.98 7.73 -43.11
N ASP A 112 13.48 8.96 -42.96
CA ASP A 112 13.43 9.97 -44.04
C ASP A 112 14.83 10.30 -44.58
N LYS A 113 15.84 10.29 -43.71
CA LYS A 113 17.20 10.68 -44.09
C LYS A 113 18.03 9.53 -44.65
N ILE A 114 17.73 8.29 -44.29
CA ILE A 114 18.28 7.11 -45.00
C ILE A 114 17.85 7.14 -46.47
N THR A 115 16.68 7.70 -46.79
CA THR A 115 16.16 7.80 -48.16
C THR A 115 16.64 9.00 -48.98
N GLU A 116 17.01 10.14 -48.36
CA GLU A 116 17.23 11.38 -49.11
C GLU A 116 18.67 11.97 -49.10
N LYS A 117 19.59 11.60 -48.20
CA LYS A 117 21.00 12.07 -48.22
C LYS A 117 21.88 11.33 -47.20
N PRO A 118 23.17 11.04 -47.48
CA PRO A 118 24.06 10.45 -46.48
C PRO A 118 24.28 11.45 -45.33
N LEU A 119 23.77 11.10 -44.14
CA LEU A 119 24.03 11.86 -42.92
C LEU A 119 25.52 11.86 -42.57
N ASN A 120 25.93 12.83 -41.75
CA ASN A 120 27.13 12.69 -40.95
C ASN A 120 26.95 11.47 -40.01
N VAL A 121 27.87 10.50 -40.12
CA VAL A 121 27.89 9.24 -39.36
C VAL A 121 27.79 9.50 -37.85
N ASP A 122 28.40 10.57 -37.35
CA ASP A 122 28.38 10.93 -35.93
C ASP A 122 26.96 11.22 -35.40
N LEU A 123 26.15 11.90 -36.22
CA LEU A 123 24.76 12.25 -35.87
C LEU A 123 23.85 11.01 -35.88
N ILE A 124 24.12 10.01 -36.72
CA ILE A 124 23.43 8.71 -36.69
C ILE A 124 23.76 7.97 -35.40
N ILE A 125 25.04 7.93 -35.02
CA ILE A 125 25.50 7.26 -33.79
C ILE A 125 24.85 7.89 -32.56
N GLU A 126 24.83 9.23 -32.48
CA GLU A 126 24.19 9.96 -31.38
C GLU A 126 22.70 9.62 -31.26
N LYS A 127 21.96 9.66 -32.37
CA LYS A 127 20.52 9.36 -32.39
C LYS A 127 20.21 7.90 -32.05
N LYS A 128 21.06 6.96 -32.48
CA LYS A 128 20.96 5.55 -32.07
C LYS A 128 21.19 5.36 -30.57
N LEU A 129 22.14 6.06 -29.98
CA LEU A 129 22.39 6.00 -28.53
C LEU A 129 21.22 6.56 -27.72
N GLU A 130 20.62 7.66 -28.18
CA GLU A 130 19.41 8.25 -27.59
C GLU A 130 18.23 7.28 -27.62
N LEU A 131 17.95 6.67 -28.78
CA LEU A 131 16.92 5.64 -28.95
C LEU A 131 17.17 4.43 -28.04
N ASN A 132 18.41 3.94 -27.95
CA ASN A 132 18.74 2.81 -27.07
C ASN A 132 18.38 3.08 -25.61
N ARG A 133 18.74 4.25 -25.08
CA ARG A 133 18.42 4.63 -23.69
C ARG A 133 16.92 4.69 -23.45
N GLN A 134 16.21 5.28 -24.41
CA GLN A 134 14.76 5.43 -24.41
C GLN A 134 14.03 4.08 -24.43
N ILE A 135 14.51 3.11 -25.21
CA ILE A 135 13.95 1.76 -25.23
C ILE A 135 14.18 1.03 -23.91
N VAL A 136 15.37 1.16 -23.31
CA VAL A 136 15.65 0.54 -21.99
C VAL A 136 14.65 1.03 -20.95
N LEU A 137 14.31 2.33 -20.97
CA LEU A 137 13.29 2.90 -20.09
C LEU A 137 11.92 2.25 -20.32
N PHE A 138 11.51 2.10 -21.59
CA PHE A 138 10.24 1.44 -21.92
C PHE A 138 10.24 -0.05 -21.53
N LYS A 139 11.36 -0.77 -21.70
CA LYS A 139 11.50 -2.17 -21.25
C LYS A 139 11.34 -2.30 -19.74
N ASN A 140 11.94 -1.39 -18.98
CA ASN A 140 11.81 -1.35 -17.52
C ASN A 140 10.36 -1.11 -17.10
N PHE A 141 9.70 -0.15 -17.74
CA PHE A 141 8.28 0.12 -17.52
C PHE A 141 7.41 -1.10 -17.89
N TYR A 142 7.64 -1.73 -19.04
CA TYR A 142 6.92 -2.93 -19.45
C TYR A 142 7.10 -4.06 -18.42
N SER A 143 8.32 -4.29 -17.95
CA SER A 143 8.61 -5.29 -16.91
C SER A 143 7.84 -5.00 -15.63
N LEU A 144 7.80 -3.73 -15.19
CA LEU A 144 6.97 -3.30 -14.07
C LEU A 144 5.49 -3.59 -14.34
N LEU A 145 4.95 -3.14 -15.47
CA LEU A 145 3.55 -3.28 -15.82
C LEU A 145 3.13 -4.76 -15.91
N PHE A 146 3.94 -5.60 -16.56
CA PHE A 146 3.72 -7.04 -16.70
C PHE A 146 3.73 -7.77 -15.36
N SER A 147 4.66 -7.41 -14.47
CA SER A 147 4.79 -8.02 -13.14
C SER A 147 3.92 -7.36 -12.07
N PHE A 148 3.19 -6.28 -12.39
CA PHE A 148 2.47 -5.47 -11.42
C PHE A 148 1.44 -6.27 -10.64
N ASN A 149 0.66 -7.12 -11.32
CA ASN A 149 -0.29 -8.04 -10.68
C ASN A 149 0.40 -8.96 -9.66
N VAL A 150 1.50 -9.60 -10.05
CA VAL A 150 2.22 -10.53 -9.17
C VAL A 150 2.80 -9.79 -7.95
N ARG A 151 3.34 -8.59 -8.15
CA ARG A 151 3.97 -7.78 -7.09
C ARG A 151 2.95 -7.16 -6.14
N TYR A 152 1.86 -6.62 -6.68
CA TYR A 152 0.95 -5.73 -5.96
C TYR A 152 -0.52 -6.12 -6.02
N GLY A 153 -0.91 -7.10 -6.83
CA GLY A 153 -2.31 -7.49 -7.03
C GLY A 153 -3.03 -7.84 -5.74
N HIS A 154 -2.35 -8.50 -4.80
CA HIS A 154 -2.90 -8.82 -3.47
C HIS A 154 -3.19 -7.60 -2.57
N LEU A 155 -2.73 -6.41 -2.95
CA LEU A 155 -2.96 -5.18 -2.20
C LEU A 155 -4.23 -4.47 -2.66
N PHE A 156 -4.66 -4.66 -3.90
CA PHE A 156 -5.76 -3.92 -4.51
C PHE A 156 -6.97 -4.84 -4.71
N ASP A 157 -8.15 -4.23 -4.74
CA ASP A 157 -9.42 -4.87 -5.07
C ASP A 157 -9.64 -4.90 -6.60
N TYR A 158 -8.89 -4.10 -7.37
CA TYR A 158 -8.85 -4.12 -8.83
C TYR A 158 -8.55 -5.53 -9.39
N ASP A 159 -9.34 -5.96 -10.37
CA ASP A 159 -9.12 -7.24 -11.06
C ASP A 159 -8.05 -7.11 -12.13
N PHE A 160 -6.82 -7.52 -11.79
CA PHE A 160 -5.70 -7.60 -12.74
C PHE A 160 -5.81 -8.77 -13.72
N ASN A 161 -6.85 -9.59 -13.66
CA ASN A 161 -7.14 -10.57 -14.72
C ASN A 161 -8.20 -10.05 -15.69
N SER A 162 -8.69 -8.82 -15.51
CA SER A 162 -9.64 -8.18 -16.40
C SER A 162 -9.11 -8.07 -17.83
N GLU A 163 -10.05 -8.06 -18.78
CA GLU A 163 -9.74 -7.85 -20.20
C GLU A 163 -8.99 -6.53 -20.42
N ASP A 164 -9.38 -5.47 -19.69
CA ASP A 164 -8.76 -4.15 -19.78
C ASP A 164 -7.27 -4.17 -19.39
N TYR A 165 -6.91 -4.77 -18.26
CA TYR A 165 -5.51 -4.85 -17.84
C TYR A 165 -4.68 -5.70 -18.82
N ASN A 166 -5.20 -6.87 -19.20
CA ASN A 166 -4.54 -7.75 -20.16
C ASN A 166 -4.32 -7.07 -21.52
N LYS A 167 -5.29 -6.26 -21.97
CA LYS A 167 -5.18 -5.46 -23.20
C LYS A 167 -4.04 -4.46 -23.11
N ILE A 168 -3.88 -3.74 -22.00
CA ILE A 168 -2.79 -2.77 -21.82
C ILE A 168 -1.43 -3.47 -21.81
N VAL A 169 -1.31 -4.57 -21.06
CA VAL A 169 -0.06 -5.36 -21.01
C VAL A 169 0.32 -5.88 -22.41
N LYS A 170 -0.66 -6.37 -23.19
CA LYS A 170 -0.44 -6.83 -24.56
C LYS A 170 -0.02 -5.70 -25.51
N LYS A 171 -0.63 -4.51 -25.38
CA LYS A 171 -0.23 -3.32 -26.15
C LYS A 171 1.21 -2.91 -25.80
N ALA A 172 1.56 -2.91 -24.51
CA ALA A 172 2.91 -2.61 -24.06
C ALA A 172 3.94 -3.60 -24.62
N ASP A 173 3.63 -4.90 -24.63
CA ASP A 173 4.50 -5.93 -25.21
C ASP A 173 4.70 -5.76 -26.72
N THR A 174 3.62 -5.41 -27.43
CA THR A 174 3.65 -5.11 -28.87
C THR A 174 4.55 -3.91 -29.16
N LEU A 175 4.38 -2.82 -28.40
CA LEU A 175 5.20 -1.62 -28.52
C LEU A 175 6.68 -1.91 -28.20
N LYS A 176 6.96 -2.62 -27.10
CA LYS A 176 8.31 -3.05 -26.72
C LYS A 176 8.99 -3.78 -27.88
N THR A 177 8.31 -4.79 -28.44
CA THR A 177 8.83 -5.60 -29.54
C THR A 177 9.11 -4.76 -30.78
N PHE A 178 8.27 -3.79 -31.10
CA PHE A 178 8.51 -2.87 -32.21
C PHE A 178 9.68 -1.93 -31.99
N PHE A 179 9.81 -1.37 -30.78
CA PHE A 179 10.94 -0.52 -30.46
C PHE A 179 12.25 -1.31 -30.59
N GLU A 180 12.30 -2.54 -30.07
CA GLU A 180 13.44 -3.45 -30.21
C GLU A 180 13.80 -3.68 -31.68
N LYS A 181 12.82 -4.09 -32.50
CA LYS A 181 13.01 -4.28 -33.95
C LYS A 181 13.46 -3.03 -34.68
N THR A 182 13.02 -1.86 -34.24
CA THR A 182 13.45 -0.59 -34.84
C THR A 182 14.94 -0.37 -34.64
N ILE A 183 15.49 -0.73 -33.48
CA ILE A 183 16.95 -0.65 -33.26
C ILE A 183 17.70 -1.68 -34.07
N ASP A 184 17.21 -2.91 -34.12
CA ASP A 184 17.84 -3.98 -34.92
C ASP A 184 17.91 -3.54 -36.40
N PHE A 185 16.84 -2.95 -36.94
CA PHE A 185 16.84 -2.35 -38.28
C PHE A 185 17.87 -1.22 -38.41
N LEU A 186 17.89 -0.29 -37.44
CA LEU A 186 18.86 0.81 -37.47
C LEU A 186 20.30 0.32 -37.42
N ASN A 187 20.57 -0.81 -36.77
CA ASN A 187 21.88 -1.46 -36.73
C ASN A 187 22.23 -2.25 -38.00
N GLY A 188 21.30 -2.35 -38.95
CA GLY A 188 21.46 -3.12 -40.19
C GLY A 188 21.31 -4.63 -39.98
N GLU A 189 20.69 -5.04 -38.87
CA GLU A 189 20.54 -6.44 -38.48
C GLU A 189 19.22 -7.07 -38.98
N MET A 190 18.29 -6.27 -39.52
CA MET A 190 17.02 -6.75 -40.13
C MET A 190 16.46 -5.81 -41.20
N ASP A 191 15.49 -6.31 -41.98
CA ASP A 191 14.66 -5.52 -42.91
C ASP A 191 13.72 -4.54 -42.16
N THR A 192 13.17 -3.55 -42.88
CA THR A 192 12.34 -2.48 -42.29
C THR A 192 11.28 -3.01 -41.34
N PRO A 193 11.20 -2.51 -40.09
CA PRO A 193 10.14 -2.89 -39.17
C PRO A 193 8.80 -2.53 -39.77
N ASN A 194 7.77 -3.33 -39.50
CA ASN A 194 6.39 -2.89 -39.76
C ASN A 194 6.17 -1.56 -39.03
N ILE A 195 5.79 -0.53 -39.78
CA ILE A 195 5.43 0.78 -39.23
C ILE A 195 4.30 0.55 -38.24
N ILE A 196 4.54 0.83 -36.96
CA ILE A 196 3.45 0.88 -35.99
C ILE A 196 2.66 2.16 -36.24
N GLU A 197 1.34 2.00 -36.32
CA GLU A 197 0.40 3.12 -36.37
C GLU A 197 0.59 3.99 -35.12
N ASP A 198 0.76 5.31 -35.29
CA ASP A 198 0.78 6.28 -34.18
C ASP A 198 -0.45 6.12 -33.25
N ASP A 199 -1.54 5.56 -33.76
CA ASP A 199 -2.74 5.20 -33.01
C ASP A 199 -2.49 4.15 -31.90
N LEU A 200 -1.58 3.19 -32.10
CA LEU A 200 -1.27 2.22 -31.06
C LEU A 200 -0.60 2.88 -29.85
N MET A 201 0.36 3.78 -30.09
CA MET A 201 1.06 4.50 -29.01
C MET A 201 0.08 5.37 -28.22
N ARG A 202 -0.80 6.09 -28.93
CA ARG A 202 -1.83 6.93 -28.33
C ARG A 202 -2.83 6.11 -27.51
N THR A 203 -3.44 5.09 -28.12
CA THR A 203 -4.45 4.27 -27.44
C THR A 203 -3.87 3.45 -26.29
N PHE A 204 -2.58 3.08 -26.36
CA PHE A 204 -1.87 2.50 -25.22
C PHE A 204 -1.77 3.49 -24.06
N PHE A 205 -1.36 4.73 -24.33
CA PHE A 205 -1.23 5.75 -23.28
C PHE A 205 -2.59 6.09 -22.66
N ASP A 206 -3.63 6.20 -23.46
CA ASP A 206 -5.00 6.43 -22.98
C ASP A 206 -5.47 5.29 -22.06
N ASP A 207 -5.31 4.03 -22.49
CA ASP A 207 -5.69 2.87 -21.66
C ASP A 207 -4.83 2.81 -20.36
N LEU A 208 -3.54 3.16 -20.42
CA LEU A 208 -2.66 3.24 -19.25
C LEU A 208 -3.14 4.28 -18.23
N VAL A 209 -3.57 5.47 -18.69
CA VAL A 209 -4.12 6.52 -17.83
C VAL A 209 -5.42 6.06 -17.17
N VAL A 210 -6.27 5.33 -17.90
CA VAL A 210 -7.50 4.74 -17.32
C VAL A 210 -7.15 3.77 -16.20
N PHE A 211 -6.22 2.84 -16.45
CA PHE A 211 -5.76 1.89 -15.43
C PHE A 211 -5.21 2.59 -14.19
N ILE A 212 -4.31 3.57 -14.34
CA ILE A 212 -3.75 4.35 -13.23
C ILE A 212 -4.87 5.02 -12.41
N ASN A 213 -5.88 5.59 -13.07
CA ASN A 213 -7.00 6.22 -12.38
C ASN A 213 -7.89 5.22 -11.63
N LEU A 214 -8.01 3.98 -12.11
CA LEU A 214 -8.72 2.92 -11.39
C LEU A 214 -7.98 2.53 -10.12
N VAL A 215 -6.67 2.26 -10.22
CA VAL A 215 -5.81 1.96 -9.06
C VAL A 215 -5.81 3.12 -8.05
N ARG A 216 -5.77 4.37 -8.52
CA ARG A 216 -5.82 5.57 -7.66
C ARG A 216 -7.07 5.65 -6.79
N LYS A 217 -8.23 5.16 -7.27
CA LYS A 217 -9.49 5.23 -6.51
C LYS A 217 -9.43 4.43 -5.21
N GLU A 218 -8.56 3.43 -5.13
CA GLU A 218 -8.38 2.55 -3.97
C GLU A 218 -7.38 3.07 -2.94
N LEU A 219 -6.81 4.25 -3.17
CA LEU A 219 -5.95 4.97 -2.23
C LEU A 219 -6.75 5.88 -1.27
N LYS A 220 -8.08 5.90 -1.38
CA LYS A 220 -8.98 6.72 -0.58
C LYS A 220 -9.52 6.01 0.65
#